data_AF-A0A5E7E9R7-F1
#
_entry.id   AF-A0A5E7E9R7-F1
#
_cell.length_a   1.000
_cell.length_b   1.000
_cell.length_c   1.000
_cell.angle_alpha   90.00
_cell.angle_beta   90.00
_cell.angle_gamma   90.00
#
_symmetry.space_group_name_H-M   'P 1'
#
loop_
_entity.id
_entity.type
_entity.pdbx_description
1 polymer ?
#
loop_
_entity_poly.entity_id
_entity_poly.type
_entity_poly.pdbx_seq_one_letter_code
_entity_poly.pdbx_strand_id
1 'polypeptide(L)'
;MKLKTLKPLYLAGQTLTEGRSFETIEQHGRELIQKGYAELDTSDDEPTVTLENEAGSATEALTSASLAAGKAVGLVKKKDK
;
A
#
# COMPACT_ATOMS: atom_id res chain seq x y z
N MET A 1 -1.11 7.06 -13.79
CA MET A 1 -0.32 8.31 -13.85
C MET A 1 1.15 7.94 -13.76
N LYS A 2 1.90 8.25 -14.82
CA LYS A 2 3.31 7.89 -14.95
C LYS A 2 4.20 8.96 -14.30
N LEU A 3 5.11 8.52 -13.44
CA LEU A 3 5.97 9.35 -12.64
C LEU A 3 7.41 8.81 -12.61
N LYS A 4 8.34 9.70 -12.32
CA LYS A 4 9.74 9.39 -12.08
C LYS A 4 10.11 9.70 -10.64
N THR A 5 10.79 8.78 -9.99
CA THR A 5 11.24 8.94 -8.61
C THR A 5 12.34 10.00 -8.51
N LEU A 6 12.20 10.93 -7.56
CA LEU A 6 13.25 11.90 -7.20
C LEU A 6 14.06 11.44 -5.99
N LYS A 7 13.49 10.55 -5.17
CA LYS A 7 14.08 9.94 -3.98
C LYS A 7 13.81 8.44 -3.99
N PRO A 8 14.58 7.63 -3.23
CA PRO A 8 14.28 6.21 -3.09
C PRO A 8 12.86 5.98 -2.55
N LEU A 9 12.06 5.20 -3.26
CA LEU A 9 10.68 4.88 -2.90
C LEU A 9 10.48 3.36 -2.86
N TYR A 10 9.83 2.86 -1.82
CA TYR A 10 9.47 1.44 -1.71
C TYR A 10 8.05 1.23 -2.23
N LEU A 11 7.93 0.51 -3.34
CA LEU A 11 6.68 0.32 -4.08
C LEU A 11 6.59 -1.13 -4.56
N ALA A 12 5.42 -1.76 -4.40
CA ALA A 12 5.15 -3.14 -4.83
C ALA A 12 6.23 -4.17 -4.38
N GLY A 13 6.76 -4.01 -3.16
CA GLY A 13 7.78 -4.91 -2.62
C GLY A 13 9.22 -4.60 -3.05
N GLN A 14 9.44 -3.56 -3.88
CA GLN A 14 10.74 -3.19 -4.43
C GLN A 14 11.12 -1.75 -4.11
N THR A 15 12.40 -1.51 -3.83
CA THR A 15 12.94 -0.15 -3.72
C THR A 15 13.29 0.38 -5.10
N LEU A 16 12.55 1.39 -5.55
CA LEU A 16 12.88 2.20 -6.71
C LEU A 16 13.87 3.29 -6.30
N THR A 17 15.09 3.22 -6.82
CA THR A 17 16.10 4.27 -6.67
C THR A 17 15.71 5.51 -7.48
N GLU A 18 16.36 6.64 -7.20
CA GLU A 18 16.17 7.90 -7.93
C GLU A 18 16.28 7.70 -9.45
N GLY A 19 15.39 8.36 -10.18
CA GLY A 19 15.33 8.34 -11.64
C GLY A 19 14.59 7.15 -12.25
N ARG A 20 13.98 6.27 -11.44
CA ARG A 20 13.16 5.16 -11.94
C ARG A 20 11.73 5.58 -12.23
N SER A 21 11.21 5.12 -13.36
CA SER A 21 9.85 5.33 -13.82
C SER A 21 8.90 4.32 -13.21
N PHE A 22 7.73 4.77 -12.79
CA PHE A 22 6.65 3.94 -12.27
C PHE A 22 5.31 4.57 -12.59
N GLU A 23 4.27 3.75 -12.56
CA GLU A 23 2.90 4.21 -12.77
C GLU A 23 2.08 3.96 -11.51
N THR A 24 1.26 4.94 -11.12
CA THR A 24 0.38 4.86 -9.96
C THR A 24 -0.96 5.54 -10.24
N ILE A 25 -1.96 5.36 -9.38
CA ILE A 25 -3.23 6.11 -9.44
C ILE A 25 -2.99 7.62 -9.29
N GLU A 26 -3.88 8.42 -9.89
CA GLU A 26 -3.72 9.88 -9.95
C GLU A 26 -3.64 10.55 -8.57
N GLN A 27 -4.47 10.12 -7.61
CA GLN A 27 -4.49 10.65 -6.25
C GLN A 27 -3.13 10.51 -5.55
N HIS A 28 -2.57 9.30 -5.57
CA HIS A 28 -1.26 9.03 -5.00
C HIS A 28 -0.15 9.78 -5.75
N GLY A 29 -0.24 9.84 -7.08
CA GLY A 29 0.76 10.54 -7.88
C GLY A 29 0.85 12.03 -7.56
N ARG A 30 -0.29 12.71 -7.38
CA ARG A 30 -0.34 14.12 -6.97
C ARG A 30 0.28 14.34 -5.58
N GLU A 31 0.03 13.44 -4.64
CA GLU A 31 0.62 13.51 -3.29
C GLU A 31 2.15 13.38 -3.34
N LEU A 32 2.67 12.45 -4.13
CA LEU A 32 4.12 12.24 -4.31
C LEU A 32 4.80 13.47 -4.92
N ILE A 33 4.15 14.11 -5.89
CA ILE A 33 4.64 15.36 -6.49
C ILE A 33 4.65 16.48 -5.46
N GLN A 34 3.56 16.66 -4.70
CA GLN A 34 3.46 17.73 -3.70
C GLN A 34 4.51 17.60 -2.60
N LYS A 35 4.84 16.37 -2.21
CA LYS A 35 5.86 16.06 -1.21
C LYS A 35 7.30 16.09 -1.78
N GLY A 36 7.47 16.24 -3.09
CA GLY A 36 8.78 16.23 -3.75
C GLY A 36 9.48 14.86 -3.70
N TYR A 37 8.71 13.78 -3.78
CA TYR A 37 9.23 12.41 -3.90
C TYR A 37 9.29 11.92 -5.35
N ALA A 38 8.47 12.50 -6.23
CA ALA A 38 8.42 12.14 -7.64
C ALA A 38 8.04 13.34 -8.51
N GLU A 39 8.29 13.23 -9.81
CA GLU A 39 7.89 14.18 -10.84
C GLU A 39 7.16 13.48 -12.00
N LEU A 40 6.49 14.26 -12.85
CA LEU A 40 5.82 13.73 -14.04
C LEU A 40 6.86 13.20 -15.02
N ASP A 41 6.74 11.92 -15.39
CA ASP A 41 7.64 11.33 -16.40
C ASP A 41 7.02 11.51 -17.78
N THR A 42 7.69 12.31 -18.62
CA THR A 42 7.33 12.53 -20.03
C THR A 42 8.10 11.61 -20.99
N SER A 43 8.97 10.76 -20.45
CA SER A 43 9.75 9.80 -21.23
C SER A 43 8.86 8.66 -21.74
N ASP A 44 9.23 8.04 -22.85
CA ASP A 44 8.58 6.83 -23.38
C ASP A 44 9.11 5.54 -22.73
N ASP A 45 9.73 5.64 -21.55
CA ASP A 45 10.37 4.51 -20.87
C ASP A 45 9.31 3.56 -20.27
N GLU A 46 9.50 2.25 -20.31
CA GLU A 46 8.53 1.34 -19.69
C GLU A 46 8.56 1.49 -18.15
N PRO A 47 7.39 1.68 -17.49
CA PRO A 47 7.37 1.80 -16.04
C PRO A 47 7.87 0.51 -15.39
N THR A 48 8.81 0.62 -14.46
CA THR A 48 9.35 -0.56 -13.75
C THR A 48 8.28 -1.21 -12.86
N VAL A 49 7.35 -0.40 -12.35
CA VAL A 49 6.27 -0.83 -11.46
C VAL A 49 4.98 -0.13 -11.84
N THR A 50 3.89 -0.88 -11.90
CA THR A 50 2.53 -0.40 -12.16
C THR A 50 1.68 -0.65 -10.91
N LEU A 51 1.23 0.42 -10.25
CA LEU A 51 0.36 0.37 -9.08
C LEU A 51 -1.05 0.77 -9.49
N GLU A 52 -1.83 -0.20 -9.95
CA GLU A 52 -3.25 -0.05 -10.23
C GLU A 52 -4.08 -0.34 -8.97
N ASN A 53 -4.79 0.69 -8.49
CA ASN A 53 -5.83 0.63 -7.46
C ASN A 53 -5.65 -0.43 -6.34
N GLU A 54 -4.61 -0.26 -5.51
CA GLU A 54 -4.49 -0.93 -4.20
C GLU A 54 -5.34 -0.19 -3.15
N ALA A 55 -6.65 -0.13 -3.37
CA ALA A 55 -7.62 0.30 -2.34
C ALA A 55 -7.70 -0.71 -1.16
N GLY A 56 -6.79 -1.69 -1.08
CA GLY A 56 -6.99 -2.89 -0.28
C GLY A 56 -5.74 -3.68 0.10
N SER A 57 -4.56 -3.07 0.18
CA SER A 57 -3.55 -3.52 1.15
C SER A 57 -3.27 -2.42 2.15
N ALA A 58 -4.37 -1.91 2.70
CA ALA A 58 -4.42 -1.74 4.14
C ALA A 58 -4.04 -3.10 4.72
N THR A 59 -2.75 -3.26 5.06
CA THR A 59 -2.33 -4.21 6.09
C THR A 59 -3.42 -4.14 7.14
N GLU A 60 -4.16 -5.24 7.25
CA GLU A 60 -5.42 -5.38 7.97
C GLU A 60 -5.55 -4.27 9.00
N ALA A 61 -6.43 -3.29 8.77
CA ALA A 61 -6.61 -2.22 9.72
C ALA A 61 -6.96 -2.88 11.06
N LEU A 62 -5.95 -3.00 11.92
CA LEU A 62 -6.04 -3.44 13.31
C LEU A 62 -6.73 -2.30 14.05
N THR A 63 -7.95 -1.99 13.66
CA THR A 63 -8.80 -1.10 14.41
C THR A 63 -9.03 -1.79 15.75
N SER A 64 -8.82 -1.06 16.84
CA SER A 64 -8.95 -1.60 18.20
C SER A 64 -10.34 -2.20 18.48
N ALA A 65 -11.33 -1.95 17.61
CA ALA A 65 -12.65 -2.58 17.65
C ALA A 65 -12.59 -4.12 17.47
N SER A 66 -11.66 -4.64 16.66
CA SER A 66 -11.55 -6.08 16.41
C SER A 66 -10.95 -6.85 17.59
N LEU A 67 -10.28 -6.18 18.54
CA LEU A 67 -9.76 -6.81 19.76
C LEU A 67 -10.82 -6.99 20.86
N ALA A 68 -11.93 -6.24 20.80
CA ALA A 68 -12.93 -6.21 21.88
C ALA A 68 -13.93 -7.39 21.83
N ALA A 69 -14.11 -8.05 20.69
CA ALA A 69 -15.09 -9.12 20.52
C ALA A 69 -14.54 -10.55 20.75
N GLY A 70 -13.25 -10.69 21.06
CA GLY A 70 -12.56 -11.97 21.19
C GLY A 70 -12.36 -12.45 22.63
N LYS A 71 -13.40 -12.49 23.47
CA LYS A 71 -13.32 -13.22 24.76
C LYS A 71 -14.63 -13.91 25.13
N ALA A 72 -14.91 -15.01 24.43
CA ALA A 72 -15.82 -16.05 24.94
C ALA A 72 -15.37 -17.43 24.41
N VAL A 73 -14.19 -17.88 24.86
CA VAL A 73 -13.81 -19.30 24.81
C VAL A 73 -13.61 -19.79 26.24
N GLY A 74 -14.39 -20.81 26.61
CA GLY A 74 -14.41 -21.51 27.90
C GLY A 74 -15.86 -21.63 28.38
N LEU A 75 -16.55 -22.77 28.34
CA LEU A 75 -16.14 -24.07 28.85
C LEU A 75 -16.95 -25.20 28.16
N VAL A 76 -16.25 -26.23 27.67
CA VAL A 76 -16.81 -27.57 27.45
C VAL A 76 -16.67 -28.34 28.77
N LYS A 77 -17.77 -28.95 29.28
CA LYS A 77 -17.80 -30.34 29.79
C LYS A 77 -19.17 -30.74 30.39
N LYS A 78 -19.80 -31.71 29.69
CA LYS A 78 -20.51 -32.92 30.17
C LYS A 78 -21.49 -32.81 31.35
N LYS A 79 -22.73 -33.22 31.10
CA LYS A 79 -23.49 -34.03 32.08
C LYS A 79 -24.45 -34.99 31.39
N ASP A 80 -23.96 -36.18 31.10
CA ASP A 80 -24.79 -37.39 31.04
C ASP A 80 -25.28 -37.70 32.46
N LYS A 81 -26.59 -37.74 32.67
CA LYS A 81 -27.33 -38.73 33.47
C LYS A 81 -28.82 -38.39 33.51
#